data_AF-A0A519T362-F1
#
_entry.id   AF-A0A519T362-F1
#
_cell.length_a   1.000
_cell.length_b   1.000
_cell.length_c   1.000
_cell.angle_alpha   90.00
_cell.angle_beta   90.00
_cell.angle_gamma   90.00
#
_symmetry.space_group_name_H-M   'P 1'
#
loop_
_entity.id
_entity.type
_entity.pdbx_description
1 polymer ?
#
loop_
_entity_poly.entity_id
_entity_poly.type
_entity_poly.pdbx_seq_one_letter_code
_entity_poly.pdbx_strand_id
1 'polypeptide(L)'
;MIPESELILNADGTIYHLNLLPDHISDTILTVGDPARVAQVSRHFDSIEFEGAHREFVTHVGYYRGKRLTVLSTGMGTDNIDIVMNELDALVNIDFMSRT
;
A
#
# COMPACT_ATOMS: atom_id res chain seq x y z
N MET A 1 -16.55 -11.36 11.72
CA MET A 1 -15.18 -11.48 12.21
C MET A 1 -14.43 -12.41 11.28
N ILE A 2 -13.46 -11.88 10.55
CA ILE A 2 -12.67 -12.62 9.57
C ILE A 2 -11.69 -13.55 10.33
N PRO A 3 -11.65 -14.86 10.03
CA PRO A 3 -10.72 -15.79 10.68
C PRO A 3 -9.25 -15.39 10.51
N GLU A 4 -8.38 -15.74 11.48
CA GLU A 4 -6.92 -15.48 11.40
C GLU A 4 -6.25 -16.10 10.16
N SER A 5 -6.78 -17.23 9.69
CA SER A 5 -6.32 -17.89 8.48
C SER A 5 -6.68 -17.17 7.18
N GLU A 6 -7.62 -16.22 7.21
CA GLU A 6 -8.16 -15.53 6.02
C GLU A 6 -7.67 -14.07 5.91
N LEU A 7 -7.31 -13.43 7.04
CA LEU A 7 -6.65 -12.14 7.06
C LEU A 7 -5.39 -12.23 7.92
N ILE A 8 -4.27 -12.42 7.25
CA ILE A 8 -2.95 -12.53 7.85
C ILE A 8 -2.39 -11.12 8.05
N LEU A 9 -2.01 -10.81 9.28
CA LEU A 9 -1.34 -9.55 9.65
C LEU A 9 0.07 -9.87 10.16
N ASN A 10 1.00 -8.95 9.94
CA ASN A 10 2.33 -9.01 10.54
C ASN A 10 2.26 -8.74 12.05
N ALA A 11 3.33 -9.05 12.77
CA ALA A 11 3.41 -8.85 14.22
C ALA A 11 3.26 -7.38 14.65
N ASP A 12 3.52 -6.43 13.75
CA ASP A 12 3.34 -5.00 13.95
C ASP A 12 1.95 -4.48 13.54
N GLY A 13 1.04 -5.38 13.14
CA GLY A 13 -0.33 -5.05 12.73
C GLY A 13 -0.49 -4.62 11.28
N THR A 14 0.59 -4.58 10.49
CA THR A 14 0.51 -4.29 9.06
C THR A 14 -0.08 -5.45 8.26
N ILE A 15 -0.68 -5.15 7.10
CA ILE A 15 -1.12 -6.17 6.14
C ILE A 15 0.09 -6.95 5.60
N TYR A 16 -0.08 -8.24 5.36
CA TYR A 16 1.04 -9.18 5.26
C TYR A 16 2.07 -8.85 4.17
N HIS A 17 1.67 -8.72 2.90
CA HIS A 17 2.60 -8.55 1.78
C HIS A 17 3.02 -7.10 1.58
N LEU A 18 2.09 -6.15 1.62
CA LEU A 18 2.39 -4.73 1.41
C LEU A 18 3.10 -4.10 2.62
N ASN A 19 2.96 -4.69 3.82
CA ASN A 19 3.53 -4.19 5.07
C ASN A 19 3.07 -2.74 5.38
N LEU A 20 1.77 -2.48 5.16
CA LEU A 20 1.12 -1.18 5.36
C LEU A 20 0.04 -1.24 6.43
N LEU A 21 -0.22 -0.09 7.06
CA LEU A 21 -1.41 0.18 7.88
C LEU A 21 -2.43 0.96 7.03
N PRO A 22 -3.73 1.00 7.40
CA PRO A 22 -4.73 1.80 6.71
C PRO A 22 -4.33 3.26 6.47
N ASP A 23 -3.64 3.88 7.44
CA ASP A 23 -3.18 5.28 7.32
C ASP A 23 -2.00 5.46 6.35
N HIS A 24 -1.32 4.38 5.95
CA HIS A 24 -0.19 4.40 5.01
C HIS A 24 -0.62 4.38 3.53
N ILE A 25 -1.90 4.64 3.23
CA ILE A 25 -2.41 4.84 1.88
C ILE A 25 -3.37 6.03 1.83
N SER A 26 -3.63 6.54 0.63
CA SER A 26 -4.60 7.60 0.34
C SER A 26 -5.65 7.13 -0.64
N ASP A 27 -6.81 7.78 -0.69
CA ASP A 27 -7.93 7.46 -1.59
C ASP A 27 -7.54 7.38 -3.08
N THR A 28 -6.50 8.10 -3.52
CA THR A 28 -5.98 8.01 -4.89
C THR A 28 -4.61 7.34 -4.89
N ILE A 29 -4.54 6.15 -5.48
CA ILE A 29 -3.33 5.35 -5.58
C ILE A 29 -2.91 5.25 -7.05
N LEU A 30 -1.63 5.54 -7.32
CA LEU A 30 -0.99 5.35 -8.61
C LEU A 30 -0.14 4.07 -8.53
N THR A 31 -0.46 3.09 -9.35
CA THR A 31 0.32 1.84 -9.42
C THR A 31 1.39 1.92 -10.51
N VAL A 32 2.57 1.37 -10.22
CA VAL A 32 3.67 1.22 -11.18
C VAL A 32 4.24 -0.19 -11.08
N GLY A 33 4.73 -0.78 -12.18
CA GLY A 33 5.32 -2.13 -12.10
C GLY A 33 6.66 -2.14 -11.35
N ASP A 34 7.59 -1.31 -11.79
CA ASP A 34 8.97 -1.25 -11.29
C ASP A 34 9.06 -0.48 -9.95
N PRO A 35 9.62 -1.07 -8.87
CA PRO A 35 9.89 -0.39 -7.60
C PRO A 35 10.64 0.93 -7.73
N ALA A 36 11.64 1.00 -8.62
CA ALA A 36 12.43 2.21 -8.80
C ALA A 36 11.62 3.36 -9.42
N ARG A 37 10.47 3.06 -10.03
CA ARG A 37 9.57 4.07 -10.60
C ARG A 37 8.79 4.83 -9.53
N VAL A 38 8.62 4.27 -8.34
CA VAL A 38 7.91 4.93 -7.23
C VAL A 38 8.59 6.26 -6.89
N ALA A 39 9.90 6.23 -6.65
CA ALA A 39 10.69 7.43 -6.39
C ALA A 39 10.72 8.42 -7.57
N GLN A 40 10.67 7.91 -8.81
CA GLN A 40 10.62 8.77 -10.01
C GLN A 40 9.30 9.54 -10.13
N VAL A 41 8.19 8.96 -9.66
CA VAL A 41 6.90 9.65 -9.60
C VAL A 41 6.87 10.57 -8.38
N SER A 42 7.23 10.07 -7.20
CA SER A 42 7.10 10.80 -5.93
C SER A 42 8.03 12.01 -5.84
N ARG A 43 9.12 12.09 -6.62
CA ARG A 43 9.96 13.31 -6.71
C ARG A 43 9.20 14.56 -7.16
N HIS A 44 8.02 14.37 -7.77
CA HIS A 44 7.15 15.46 -8.20
C HIS A 44 6.18 15.91 -7.10
N PHE A 45 6.12 15.21 -5.97
CA PHE A 45 5.30 15.60 -4.83
C PHE A 45 5.89 16.84 -4.16
N ASP A 46 5.01 17.69 -3.62
CA ASP A 46 5.37 18.85 -2.82
C ASP A 46 5.99 18.42 -1.48
N SER A 47 5.53 17.30 -0.93
CA SER A 47 6.08 16.69 0.29
C SER A 47 5.84 15.18 0.31
N ILE A 48 6.69 14.47 1.05
CA ILE A 48 6.54 13.05 1.36
C ILE A 48 6.14 12.92 2.83
N GLU A 49 5.07 12.15 3.07
CA GLU A 49 4.51 11.87 4.39
C GLU A 49 4.97 10.49 4.90
N PHE A 50 5.04 9.51 4.00
CA PHE A 50 5.40 8.13 4.32
C PHE A 50 6.20 7.50 3.17
N GLU A 51 7.22 6.72 3.53
CA GLU A 51 7.96 5.83 2.63
C GLU A 51 8.05 4.44 3.27
N GLY A 52 7.67 3.42 2.53
CA GLY A 52 7.73 2.03 2.95
C GLY A 52 8.23 1.13 1.82
N ALA A 53 8.93 0.06 2.19
CA ALA A 53 9.40 -0.94 1.23
C ALA A 53 9.34 -2.32 1.87
N HIS A 54 8.65 -3.25 1.21
CA HIS A 54 8.64 -4.66 1.55
C HIS A 54 8.70 -5.49 0.26
N ARG A 55 9.81 -6.24 0.09
CA ARG A 55 10.09 -7.00 -1.14
C ARG A 55 10.03 -6.10 -2.39
N GLU A 56 9.19 -6.41 -3.36
CA GLU A 56 8.94 -5.63 -4.57
C GLU A 56 7.86 -4.54 -4.41
N PHE A 57 7.24 -4.41 -3.24
CA PHE A 57 6.22 -3.40 -2.94
C PHE A 57 6.86 -2.21 -2.24
N VAL A 58 7.05 -1.12 -2.99
CA VAL A 58 7.55 0.17 -2.51
C VAL A 58 6.39 1.15 -2.55
N THR A 59 6.14 1.83 -1.44
CA THR A 59 5.00 2.73 -1.26
C THR A 59 5.48 4.08 -0.80
N HIS A 60 5.16 5.12 -1.55
CA HIS A 60 5.37 6.51 -1.13
C HIS A 60 4.01 7.19 -1.02
N VAL A 61 3.72 7.83 0.12
CA VAL A 61 2.55 8.70 0.30
C VAL A 61 3.03 10.12 0.49
N GLY A 62 2.34 11.06 -0.13
CA GLY A 62 2.65 12.47 0.02
C GLY A 62 1.61 13.35 -0.64
N TYR A 63 1.97 14.60 -0.88
CA TYR A 63 1.05 15.60 -1.41
C TYR A 63 1.53 16.12 -2.77
N TYR A 64 0.63 16.23 -3.73
CA TYR A 64 0.86 16.91 -4.99
C TYR A 64 -0.26 17.91 -5.25
N ARG A 65 0.09 19.20 -5.34
CA ARG A 65 -0.83 20.34 -5.46
C ARG A 65 -1.94 20.31 -4.42
N GLY A 66 -1.56 20.00 -3.17
CA GLY A 66 -2.48 19.90 -2.04
C GLY A 66 -3.36 18.64 -2.02
N LYS A 67 -3.23 17.73 -2.99
CA LYS A 67 -3.92 16.43 -2.99
C LYS A 67 -3.02 15.35 -2.42
N ARG A 68 -3.48 14.61 -1.40
CA ARG A 68 -2.78 13.44 -0.85
C ARG A 68 -2.85 12.29 -1.86
N LEU A 69 -1.71 11.72 -2.21
CA LEU A 69 -1.55 10.66 -3.20
C LEU A 69 -0.63 9.56 -2.68
N THR A 70 -0.90 8.34 -3.11
CA THR A 70 -0.02 7.18 -2.90
C THR A 70 0.55 6.74 -4.25
N VAL A 71 1.83 6.41 -4.29
CA VAL A 71 2.44 5.67 -5.40
C VAL A 71 2.94 4.35 -4.86
N LEU A 72 2.49 3.25 -5.44
CA LEU A 72 2.79 1.88 -5.01
C LEU A 72 3.36 1.07 -6.18
N SER A 73 4.50 0.40 -5.99
CA SER A 73 4.95 -0.61 -6.96
C SER A 73 4.22 -1.92 -6.79
N THR A 74 3.85 -2.53 -7.90
CA THR A 74 3.13 -3.81 -7.92
C THR A 74 4.03 -5.00 -8.21
N GLY A 75 5.21 -4.78 -8.80
CA GLY A 75 5.98 -5.86 -9.41
C GLY A 75 5.43 -6.25 -10.78
N MET A 76 5.69 -7.48 -11.21
CA MET A 76 5.28 -8.02 -12.52
C MET A 76 4.41 -9.25 -12.34
N GLY A 77 3.39 -9.40 -13.17
CA GLY A 77 2.53 -10.58 -13.16
C GLY A 77 1.17 -10.32 -12.52
N THR A 78 0.20 -11.16 -12.88
CA THR A 78 -1.18 -11.07 -12.38
C THR A 78 -1.31 -11.51 -10.93
N ASP A 79 -0.44 -12.41 -10.48
CA ASP A 79 -0.27 -12.83 -9.09
C ASP A 79 0.12 -11.66 -8.18
N ASN A 80 1.10 -10.87 -8.61
CA ASN A 80 1.50 -9.66 -7.92
C ASN A 80 0.39 -8.61 -7.84
N ILE A 81 -0.38 -8.45 -8.92
CA ILE A 81 -1.54 -7.55 -8.95
C ILE A 81 -2.64 -8.06 -8.01
N ASP A 82 -2.89 -9.38 -7.97
CA ASP A 82 -3.89 -9.97 -7.08
C ASP A 82 -3.57 -9.68 -5.60
N ILE A 83 -2.31 -9.84 -5.19
CA ILE A 83 -1.84 -9.48 -3.85
C ILE A 83 -2.14 -8.00 -3.55
N VAL A 84 -1.69 -7.10 -4.43
CA VAL A 84 -1.86 -5.65 -4.25
C VAL A 84 -3.34 -5.29 -4.12
N MET A 85 -4.19 -5.80 -5.01
CA MET A 85 -5.60 -5.43 -5.03
C MET A 85 -6.36 -5.96 -3.81
N ASN A 86 -6.13 -7.22 -3.40
CA ASN A 86 -6.79 -7.77 -2.21
C ASN A 86 -6.32 -7.08 -0.92
N GLU A 87 -5.03 -6.77 -0.80
CA GLU A 87 -4.52 -6.12 0.41
C GLU A 87 -4.88 -4.62 0.46
N LEU A 88 -4.94 -3.93 -0.68
CA LEU A 88 -5.50 -2.57 -0.73
C LEU A 88 -6.99 -2.55 -0.36
N ASP A 89 -7.77 -3.52 -0.82
CA ASP A 89 -9.17 -3.66 -0.42
C ASP A 89 -9.29 -3.85 1.09
N ALA A 90 -8.49 -4.76 1.66
CA ALA A 90 -8.44 -4.98 3.10
C ALA A 90 -8.06 -3.71 3.89
N LEU A 91 -7.04 -2.98 3.44
CA LEU A 91 -6.59 -1.73 4.07
C LEU A 91 -7.68 -0.64 4.14
N VAL A 92 -8.61 -0.64 3.17
CA VAL A 92 -9.69 0.36 3.10
C VAL A 92 -10.96 -0.12 3.78
N ASN A 93 -11.30 -1.40 3.63
CA ASN A 93 -12.63 -1.92 3.93
C ASN A 93 -12.71 -2.80 5.17
N ILE A 94 -11.59 -3.16 5.80
CA ILE A 94 -11.56 -4.02 6.99
C ILE A 94 -10.96 -3.28 8.18
N ASP A 95 -11.66 -3.28 9.31
CA ASP A 95 -11.07 -2.89 10.59
C ASP A 95 -10.18 -4.03 11.11
N PHE A 96 -8.86 -3.82 11.17
CA PHE A 96 -7.90 -4.85 11.56
C PHE A 96 -8.03 -5.30 13.03
N MET A 97 -8.57 -4.44 13.90
CA MET A 97 -8.73 -4.73 15.34
C MET A 97 -9.97 -5.58 15.59
N SER A 98 -11.09 -5.20 14.98
CA SER A 98 -12.36 -5.92 15.13
C SER A 98 -12.54 -7.04 14.10
N ARG A 99 -11.73 -7.04 13.04
CA ARG A 99 -11.74 -7.97 11.90
C ARG A 99 -13.12 -8.02 11.23
N THR A 100 -13.72 -6.86 10.99
CA THR A 100 -15.03 -6.69 10.35
C THR A 100 -15.00 -5.71 9.20
#